data_AF-A0A7S2N2M2-F1
#
_entry.id   AF-A0A7S2N2M2-F1
#
_cell.length_a   1.000
_cell.length_b   1.000
_cell.length_c   1.000
_cell.angle_alpha   90.00
_cell.angle_beta   90.00
_cell.angle_gamma   90.00
#
_symmetry.space_group_name_H-M   'P 1'
#
loop_
_entity.id
_entity.type
_entity.pdbx_description
1 polymer ?
#
loop_
_entity_poly.entity_id
_entity_poly.type
_entity_poly.pdbx_seq_one_letter_code
_entity_poly.pdbx_strand_id
1 'polypeptide(L)'
;EHAWAPLLASNFQVRQGPNYARTGKKAPSGPALGEVVAVDCLRTERKIYDFLSLNYIALPEPTPGWSEVYPEFLVINEMVPTRFNSSIWTKKETTDGETFNVVVYVRLKPGLGHGWTNDMEPQNAEQLLNR
;
A
#
# COMPACT_ATOMS: atom_id res chain seq x y z
N GLU A 1 -9.40 15.16 -16.72
CA GLU A 1 -10.50 14.61 -15.91
C GLU A 1 -10.01 13.33 -15.26
N HIS A 2 -10.10 13.22 -13.94
CA HIS A 2 -9.74 12.01 -13.21
C HIS A 2 -11.03 11.42 -12.66
N ALA A 3 -11.36 10.19 -13.08
CA ALA A 3 -12.56 9.49 -12.65
C ALA A 3 -12.15 8.14 -12.05
N TRP A 4 -12.84 7.75 -10.98
CA TRP A 4 -12.74 6.42 -10.41
C TRP A 4 -13.79 5.50 -11.06
N ALA A 5 -13.41 4.26 -11.35
CA ALA A 5 -14.31 3.23 -11.83
C ALA A 5 -13.92 1.87 -11.24
N PRO A 6 -14.90 1.02 -10.89
CA PRO A 6 -14.61 -0.35 -10.47
C PRO A 6 -14.02 -1.14 -11.64
N LEU A 7 -12.84 -1.73 -11.44
CA LEU A 7 -12.14 -2.53 -12.43
C LEU A 7 -11.75 -3.88 -11.82
N LEU A 8 -11.76 -4.93 -12.65
CA LEU A 8 -11.25 -6.23 -12.24
C LEU A 8 -9.74 -6.16 -12.01
N ALA A 9 -9.26 -6.78 -10.94
CA ALA A 9 -7.83 -6.81 -10.63
C ALA A 9 -6.99 -7.40 -11.77
N SER A 10 -7.51 -8.39 -12.49
CA SER A 10 -6.87 -9.01 -13.65
C SER A 10 -6.57 -8.05 -14.81
N ASN A 11 -7.23 -6.87 -14.86
CA ASN A 11 -6.92 -5.84 -15.83
C ASN A 11 -5.53 -5.22 -15.58
N PHE A 12 -5.02 -5.29 -14.35
CA PHE A 12 -3.69 -4.82 -14.01
C PHE A 12 -2.63 -5.85 -14.42
N GLN A 13 -1.71 -5.45 -15.30
CA GLN A 13 -0.67 -6.32 -15.85
C GLN A 13 0.61 -6.23 -15.00
N VAL A 14 0.91 -7.28 -14.23
CA VAL A 14 2.10 -7.38 -13.36
C VAL A 14 3.30 -7.98 -14.09
N ARG A 15 4.51 -7.67 -13.61
CA ARG A 15 5.77 -8.18 -14.17
C ARG A 15 5.85 -9.71 -14.01
N GLN A 16 6.24 -10.41 -15.07
CA GLN A 16 6.32 -11.87 -15.06
C GLN A 16 7.72 -12.38 -14.67
N GLY A 17 7.87 -12.81 -13.41
CA GLY A 17 9.00 -13.62 -12.94
C GLY A 17 10.38 -12.95 -12.96
N PRO A 18 11.43 -13.69 -12.59
CA PRO A 18 12.80 -13.15 -12.43
C PRO A 18 13.42 -12.67 -13.75
N ASN A 19 12.92 -13.15 -14.90
CA ASN A 19 13.44 -12.81 -16.22
C ASN A 19 12.83 -11.54 -16.83
N TYR A 20 12.00 -10.80 -16.09
CA TYR A 20 11.29 -9.61 -16.60
C TYR A 20 12.23 -8.60 -17.26
N ALA A 21 13.40 -8.36 -16.67
CA ALA A 21 14.37 -7.39 -17.19
C ALA A 21 14.81 -7.70 -18.64
N ARG A 22 14.81 -8.98 -19.03
CA ARG A 22 15.16 -9.44 -20.38
C ARG A 22 13.94 -9.52 -21.30
N THR A 23 12.81 -10.01 -20.79
CA THR A 23 11.65 -10.36 -21.63
C THR A 23 10.62 -9.25 -21.76
N GLY A 24 10.58 -8.31 -20.81
CA GLY A 24 9.56 -7.27 -20.70
C GLY A 24 8.13 -7.80 -20.51
N LYS A 25 7.95 -9.12 -20.29
CA LYS A 25 6.63 -9.75 -20.29
C LYS A 25 5.83 -9.38 -19.06
N LYS A 26 4.57 -9.01 -19.28
CA LYS A 26 3.59 -8.82 -18.21
C LYS A 26 2.46 -9.84 -18.34
N ALA A 27 1.83 -10.15 -17.23
CA ALA A 27 0.68 -11.03 -17.16
C ALA A 27 -0.41 -10.42 -16.26
N PRO A 28 -1.69 -10.79 -16.43
CA PRO A 28 -2.75 -10.38 -15.51
C PRO A 28 -2.37 -10.62 -14.05
N SER A 29 -2.71 -9.68 -13.18
CA SER A 29 -2.56 -9.87 -11.75
C SER A 29 -3.47 -10.98 -11.24
N GLY A 30 -3.12 -11.54 -10.07
CA GLY A 30 -3.98 -12.49 -9.36
C GLY A 30 -5.25 -11.82 -8.82
N PRO A 31 -6.08 -12.58 -8.09
CA PRO A 31 -7.24 -12.02 -7.40
C PRO A 31 -6.85 -10.85 -6.47
N ALA A 32 -7.72 -9.84 -6.38
CA ALA A 32 -7.54 -8.76 -5.41
C ALA A 32 -7.51 -9.30 -3.98
N LEU A 33 -6.51 -8.85 -3.20
CA LEU A 33 -6.35 -9.16 -1.78
C LEU A 33 -7.55 -8.68 -0.95
N GLY A 34 -8.15 -7.56 -1.33
CA GLY A 34 -9.25 -6.97 -0.58
C GLY A 34 -10.09 -6.05 -1.45
N GLU A 35 -10.98 -5.33 -0.78
CA GLU A 35 -11.89 -4.36 -1.37
C GLU A 35 -11.66 -2.99 -0.74
N VAL A 36 -11.69 -1.93 -1.56
CA VAL A 36 -11.65 -0.57 -1.06
C VAL A 36 -13.01 -0.26 -0.44
N VAL A 37 -13.03 0.02 0.86
CA VAL A 37 -14.27 0.29 1.62
C VAL A 37 -14.46 1.77 1.95
N ALA A 38 -13.37 2.54 1.97
CA ALA A 38 -13.41 3.99 2.19
C ALA A 38 -12.16 4.65 1.58
N VAL A 39 -12.28 5.95 1.30
CA VAL A 39 -11.17 6.82 0.90
C VAL A 39 -11.36 8.18 1.56
N ASP A 40 -10.36 8.63 2.30
CA ASP A 40 -10.30 9.98 2.86
C ASP A 40 -9.25 10.83 2.12
N CYS A 41 -9.51 12.13 2.05
CA CYS A 41 -8.56 13.10 1.52
C CYS A 41 -8.30 14.17 2.59
N LEU A 42 -7.05 14.22 3.08
CA LEU A 42 -6.64 15.09 4.17
C LEU A 42 -5.52 16.02 3.70
N ARG A 43 -5.57 17.29 4.08
CA ARG A 43 -4.46 18.24 3.86
C ARG A 43 -3.70 18.41 5.17
N THR A 44 -2.39 18.22 5.12
CA THR A 44 -1.50 18.38 6.27
C THR A 44 -0.40 19.38 5.96
N GLU A 45 -0.03 20.19 6.95
CA GLU A 45 1.05 21.19 6.80
C GLU A 45 2.44 20.54 6.64
N ARG A 46 2.57 19.30 7.09
CA ARG A 46 3.77 18.46 7.01
C ARG A 46 3.39 17.03 6.71
N LYS A 47 4.34 16.23 6.25
CA LYS A 47 4.17 14.77 6.12
C LYS A 47 3.83 14.12 7.46
N ILE A 48 2.85 13.22 7.45
CA ILE A 48 2.45 12.39 8.58
C ILE A 48 2.46 10.95 8.09
N TYR A 49 3.17 10.06 8.78
CA TYR A 49 3.30 8.66 8.35
C TYR A 49 2.27 7.78 9.08
N ASP A 50 2.20 7.89 10.41
CA ASP A 50 1.45 6.95 11.25
C ASP A 50 0.06 7.49 11.67
N PHE A 51 -0.79 7.78 10.69
CA PHE A 51 -2.12 8.38 10.93
C PHE A 51 -2.98 7.60 11.94
N LEU A 52 -2.95 6.26 11.87
CA LEU A 52 -3.68 5.40 12.81
C LEU A 52 -3.13 5.50 14.22
N SER A 53 -1.82 5.33 14.39
CA SER A 53 -1.16 5.37 15.70
C SER A 53 -1.31 6.73 16.39
N LEU A 54 -1.49 7.80 15.61
CA LEU A 54 -1.70 9.17 16.09
C LEU A 54 -3.18 9.53 16.26
N ASN A 55 -4.12 8.61 16.01
CA ASN A 55 -5.57 8.82 16.10
C ASN A 55 -6.09 9.97 15.20
N TYR A 56 -5.43 10.23 14.07
CA TYR A 56 -5.91 11.22 13.09
C TYR A 56 -6.98 10.66 12.15
N ILE A 57 -7.07 9.33 12.07
CA ILE A 57 -8.10 8.62 11.34
C ILE A 57 -8.65 7.49 12.20
N ALA A 58 -9.90 7.10 11.94
CA ALA A 58 -10.53 5.91 12.50
C ALA A 58 -10.58 4.80 11.45
N LEU A 59 -10.48 3.55 11.91
CA LEU A 59 -10.81 2.40 11.05
C LEU A 59 -12.33 2.26 10.93
N PRO A 60 -12.84 1.70 9.82
CA PRO A 60 -14.22 1.28 9.72
C PRO A 60 -14.57 0.23 10.80
N GLU A 61 -15.86 0.06 11.06
CA GLU A 61 -16.34 -0.98 11.99
C GLU A 61 -15.79 -2.36 11.58
N PRO A 62 -15.17 -3.09 12.52
CA PRO A 62 -14.60 -4.40 12.25
C PRO A 62 -15.69 -5.43 12.00
N THR A 63 -15.38 -6.43 11.19
CA THR A 63 -16.26 -7.57 10.95
C THR A 63 -16.35 -8.42 12.22
N PRO A 64 -17.55 -8.68 12.78
CA PRO A 64 -17.70 -9.52 13.96
C PRO A 64 -17.09 -10.91 13.75
N GLY A 65 -16.21 -11.32 14.66
CA GLY A 65 -15.59 -12.64 14.63
C GLY A 65 -14.40 -12.79 13.69
N TRP A 66 -13.78 -11.69 13.23
CA TRP A 66 -12.52 -11.75 12.49
C TRP A 66 -11.44 -12.52 13.27
N SER A 67 -10.89 -13.58 12.67
CA SER A 67 -9.97 -14.52 13.33
C SER A 67 -8.72 -14.84 12.51
N GLU A 68 -8.41 -14.03 11.50
CA GLU A 68 -7.21 -14.21 10.69
C GLU A 68 -5.95 -13.83 11.47
N VAL A 69 -4.81 -14.38 11.08
CA VAL A 69 -3.49 -14.06 11.69
C VAL A 69 -2.98 -12.65 11.34
N TYR A 70 -3.71 -11.92 10.50
CA TYR A 70 -3.40 -10.58 10.01
C TYR A 70 -4.58 -9.63 10.28
N PRO A 71 -4.33 -8.30 10.33
CA PRO A 71 -5.39 -7.32 10.56
C PRO A 71 -6.41 -7.31 9.41
N GLU A 72 -7.67 -7.02 9.73
CA GLU A 72 -8.75 -6.93 8.73
C GLU A 72 -8.52 -5.82 7.70
N PHE A 73 -7.92 -4.71 8.12
CA PHE A 73 -7.75 -3.52 7.27
C PHE A 73 -6.28 -3.28 6.93
N LEU A 74 -6.03 -3.08 5.64
CA LEU A 74 -4.81 -2.48 5.12
C LEU A 74 -5.10 -1.01 4.81
N VAL A 75 -4.39 -0.10 5.49
CA VAL A 75 -4.50 1.34 5.23
C VAL A 75 -3.31 1.80 4.40
N ILE A 76 -3.60 2.38 3.24
CA ILE A 76 -2.59 2.91 2.32
C ILE A 76 -2.69 4.44 2.36
N ASN A 77 -1.63 5.10 2.82
CA ASN A 77 -1.53 6.56 2.77
C ASN A 77 -0.68 6.98 1.56
N GLU A 78 -1.34 7.49 0.51
CA GLU A 78 -0.64 8.11 -0.63
C GLU A 78 -0.42 9.60 -0.35
N MET A 79 0.84 9.98 -0.15
CA MET A 79 1.25 11.37 0.10
C MET A 79 1.58 12.10 -1.20
N VAL A 80 0.81 13.13 -1.51
CA VAL A 80 0.98 14.01 -2.66
C VAL A 80 1.47 15.38 -2.17
N PRO A 81 2.78 15.68 -2.25
CA PRO A 81 3.32 16.96 -1.84
C PRO A 81 2.79 18.09 -2.75
N THR A 82 2.38 19.23 -2.17
CA THR A 82 1.86 20.36 -2.95
C THR A 82 2.97 21.21 -3.57
N ARG A 83 4.21 21.06 -3.10
CA ARG A 83 5.41 21.70 -3.64
C ARG A 83 6.44 20.64 -3.99
N PHE A 84 6.77 20.54 -5.27
CA PHE A 84 7.97 19.87 -5.73
C PHE A 84 9.09 20.90 -5.74
N ASN A 85 10.03 20.82 -4.79
CA ASN A 85 11.22 21.67 -4.84
C ASN A 85 12.10 21.25 -6.04
N SER A 86 11.92 21.92 -7.18
CA SER A 86 12.57 21.60 -8.45
C SER A 86 13.73 22.53 -8.81
N SER A 87 14.27 23.28 -7.86
CA SER A 87 15.34 24.24 -8.15
C SER A 87 16.69 23.74 -7.62
N ILE A 88 17.66 23.64 -8.54
CA ILE A 88 19.08 23.34 -8.28
C ILE A 88 19.75 24.35 -7.32
N TRP A 89 19.16 25.53 -7.14
CA TRP A 89 19.76 26.65 -6.41
C TRP A 89 19.06 27.00 -5.10
N THR A 90 17.94 26.34 -4.78
CA THR A 90 17.26 26.58 -3.51
C THR A 90 17.93 25.73 -2.43
N LYS A 91 18.24 26.32 -1.27
CA LYS A 91 18.66 25.54 -0.09
C LYS A 91 17.66 24.40 0.08
N LYS A 92 18.17 23.17 0.20
CA LYS A 92 17.38 21.97 0.42
C LYS A 92 16.46 22.23 1.62
N GLU A 93 15.20 22.56 1.38
CA GLU A 93 14.23 22.58 2.47
C GLU A 93 14.18 21.15 2.99
N THR A 94 14.53 20.98 4.27
CA THR A 94 14.65 19.68 4.92
C THR A 94 13.30 19.02 5.19
N THR A 95 12.21 19.69 4.84
CA THR A 95 10.85 19.22 5.06
C THR A 95 10.06 19.33 3.78
N ASP A 96 9.52 18.20 3.34
CA ASP A 96 8.42 18.20 2.40
C ASP A 96 7.25 18.89 3.11
N GLY A 97 6.92 20.10 2.67
CA GLY A 97 5.95 20.95 3.34
C GLY A 97 4.53 20.42 3.22
N GLU A 98 3.63 21.30 2.84
CA GLU A 98 2.22 20.94 2.73
C GLU A 98 1.98 19.75 1.79
N THR A 99 1.12 18.84 2.22
CA THR A 99 0.89 17.54 1.58
C THR A 99 -0.60 17.19 1.62
N PHE A 100 -1.12 16.69 0.50
CA PHE A 100 -2.38 15.97 0.50
C PHE A 100 -2.12 14.49 0.78
N ASN A 101 -2.94 13.90 1.63
CA ASN A 101 -2.90 12.48 1.96
C ASN A 101 -4.19 11.87 1.42
N VAL A 102 -4.06 10.93 0.49
CA VAL A 102 -5.17 10.10 0.03
C VAL A 102 -5.08 8.79 0.79
N VAL A 103 -5.93 8.66 1.81
CA VAL A 103 -5.93 7.51 2.72
C VAL A 103 -6.96 6.51 2.22
N VAL A 104 -6.49 5.36 1.74
CA VAL A 104 -7.33 4.30 1.18
C VAL A 104 -7.44 3.17 2.20
N TYR A 105 -8.67 2.80 2.54
CA TYR A 105 -8.97 1.72 3.46
C TYR A 105 -9.36 0.49 2.66
N VAL A 106 -8.52 -0.54 2.73
CA VAL A 106 -8.74 -1.82 2.05
C VAL A 106 -9.13 -2.86 3.10
N ARG A 107 -10.35 -3.38 3.03
CA ARG A 107 -10.77 -4.55 3.82
C ARG A 107 -10.23 -5.80 3.13
N LEU A 108 -9.37 -6.54 3.82
CA LEU A 108 -8.76 -7.76 3.32
C LEU A 108 -9.77 -8.92 3.34
N LYS A 109 -9.60 -9.87 2.41
CA LYS A 109 -10.40 -11.09 2.41
C LYS A 109 -9.88 -12.07 3.48
N PRO A 110 -10.75 -12.91 4.07
CA PRO A 110 -10.30 -14.02 4.91
C PRO A 110 -9.54 -15.06 4.08
N GLY A 111 -8.70 -15.85 4.74
CA GLY A 111 -7.92 -16.93 4.14
C GLY A 111 -6.78 -16.51 3.22
N LEU A 112 -6.38 -15.22 3.15
CA LEU A 112 -5.20 -14.81 2.39
C LEU A 112 -3.91 -15.40 2.93
N GLY A 113 -3.86 -15.64 4.25
CA GLY A 113 -2.73 -16.29 4.92
C GLY A 113 -2.68 -17.80 4.71
N HIS A 114 -3.76 -18.41 4.19
CA HIS A 114 -3.80 -19.85 3.96
C HIS A 114 -2.83 -20.24 2.83
N GLY A 115 -1.71 -20.85 3.20
CA GLY A 115 -0.62 -21.22 2.28
C GLY A 115 0.58 -20.27 2.31
N TRP A 116 0.55 -19.21 3.12
CA TRP A 116 1.69 -18.34 3.35
C TRP A 116 2.64 -18.96 4.37
N THR A 117 3.64 -19.74 3.91
CA THR A 117 4.57 -20.48 4.79
C THR A 117 5.93 -19.79 4.99
N ASN A 118 6.15 -18.62 4.40
CA ASN A 118 7.47 -18.00 4.22
C ASN A 118 7.80 -16.80 5.12
N ASP A 119 6.91 -16.44 6.06
CA ASP A 119 7.16 -15.36 7.03
C ASP A 119 7.88 -15.85 8.30
N MET A 120 8.27 -17.12 8.34
CA MET A 120 9.27 -17.58 9.31
C MET A 120 10.53 -16.73 9.12
N GLU A 121 10.95 -16.04 10.18
CA GLU A 121 12.22 -15.32 10.21
C GLU A 121 13.32 -16.32 9.81
N PRO A 122 14.17 -16.01 8.81
CA PRO A 122 15.16 -16.97 8.34
C PRO A 122 16.04 -17.39 9.52
N GLN A 123 16.10 -18.69 9.79
CA GLN A 123 16.79 -19.21 10.97
C GLN A 123 18.31 -19.08 10.85
N ASN A 124 18.81 -18.84 9.63
CA ASN A 124 20.21 -18.63 9.34
C ASN A 124 20.41 -17.82 8.04
N ALA A 125 21.66 -17.38 7.83
CA ALA A 125 22.06 -16.58 6.68
C ALA A 125 21.87 -17.31 5.33
N GLU A 126 21.99 -18.64 5.30
CA GLU A 126 21.80 -19.43 4.08
C GLU A 126 20.34 -19.40 3.60
N GLN A 127 19.37 -19.43 4.52
CA GLN A 127 17.95 -19.26 4.20
C GLN A 127 17.62 -17.84 3.74
N LEU A 128 18.33 -16.83 4.24
CA LEU A 128 18.17 -15.43 3.80
C LEU A 128 18.70 -15.22 2.38
N LEU A 129 19.83 -15.87 2.03
CA LEU A 129 20.49 -15.73 0.72
C LEU A 129 19.80 -16.49 -0.42
N ASN A 130 18.94 -17.46 -0.09
CA ASN A 130 18.21 -18.29 -1.05
C ASN A 130 16.76 -17.81 -1.32
N ARG A 131 16.34 -16.66 -0.75
CA ARG A 131 15.07 -15.98 -1.07
C ARG A 131 15.26 -15.01 -2.22
#